data_AF-A0A7S3UAL9-F1
#
_entry.id   AF-A0A7S3UAL9-F1
#
_cell.length_a   1.000
_cell.length_b   1.000
_cell.length_c   1.000
_cell.angle_alpha   90.00
_cell.angle_beta   90.00
_cell.angle_gamma   90.00
#
_symmetry.space_group_name_H-M   'P 1'
#
loop_
_entity.id
_entity.type
_entity.pdbx_description
1 polymer ?
#
loop_
_entity_poly.entity_id
_entity_poly.type
_entity_poly.pdbx_seq_one_letter_code
_entity_poly.pdbx_strand_id
1 'polypeptide(L)'
;MGWNCREERVQERERFGAIHQERRGLAMESNRTRRLVVVTLFAIQVTFRAGADSNGESSKNGTSGTTWTTPSMSVVLLTIYDNSFARIVRHYAAMPFVTDILVVWNNLDKGPPFVNGSFRVPVTVVLETKNTLNNRYKHANMLQNDLAFLTDDDILLDFRTLQYASRFLATDPLAVVGFFPRQVAYEENGWKYGARGNLKEVFHMTTGRAHLLRARWMNAFTSLPSNLLDFIDKNKPTCEDITLHFLIANTTSSTLIFVKPCSPVVLRRRGMSKRTRHWWVRRSACLNRLSTAFGGMLLRNNTKKYFCADYLEEEHRTKQNRTLESPVLAPGN
;
A
#
# COMPACT_ATOMS: atom_id res chain seq x y z
N MET A 1 -40.19 -52.61 39.13
CA MET A 1 -40.23 -51.26 38.52
C MET A 1 -38.86 -51.00 37.90
N GLY A 2 -38.68 -51.32 36.62
CA GLY A 2 -37.42 -51.15 35.90
C GLY A 2 -37.35 -49.78 35.25
N TRP A 3 -36.35 -48.98 35.62
CA TRP A 3 -36.12 -47.64 35.08
C TRP A 3 -35.45 -47.73 33.69
N ASN A 4 -36.09 -47.16 32.68
CA ASN A 4 -35.65 -47.23 31.29
C ASN A 4 -34.60 -46.16 30.97
N CYS A 5 -33.33 -46.45 31.31
CA CYS A 5 -32.13 -45.61 31.13
C CYS A 5 -31.78 -45.25 29.65
N ARG A 6 -32.65 -45.60 28.69
CA ARG A 6 -32.46 -45.37 27.25
C ARG A 6 -33.23 -44.16 26.75
N GLU A 7 -34.38 -43.85 27.33
CA GLU A 7 -35.22 -42.73 26.90
C GLU A 7 -34.69 -41.37 27.39
N GLU A 8 -34.15 -41.31 28.61
CA GLU A 8 -33.53 -40.09 29.15
C GLU A 8 -32.32 -39.64 28.32
N ARG A 9 -31.48 -40.58 27.85
CA ARG A 9 -30.29 -40.26 27.03
C ARG A 9 -30.63 -39.74 25.63
N VAL A 10 -31.81 -40.09 25.10
CA VAL A 10 -32.28 -39.57 23.81
C VAL A 10 -32.80 -38.15 23.98
N GLN A 11 -33.62 -37.89 25.01
CA GLN A 11 -34.11 -36.55 25.32
C GLN A 11 -32.96 -35.58 25.65
N GLU A 12 -31.94 -36.03 26.36
CA GLU A 12 -30.79 -35.19 26.71
C GLU A 12 -29.97 -34.81 25.46
N ARG A 13 -29.77 -35.74 24.52
CA ARG A 13 -29.09 -35.47 23.24
C ARG A 13 -29.84 -34.47 22.37
N GLU A 14 -31.17 -34.57 22.30
CA GLU A 14 -32.00 -33.63 21.54
C GLU A 14 -31.96 -32.24 22.18
N ARG A 15 -31.98 -32.15 23.52
CA ARG A 15 -31.85 -30.89 24.25
C ARG A 15 -30.49 -30.21 24.04
N PHE A 16 -29.40 -30.98 24.04
CA PHE A 16 -28.06 -30.46 23.72
C PHE A 16 -27.94 -30.03 22.25
N GLY A 17 -28.59 -30.74 21.32
CA GLY A 17 -28.66 -30.38 19.91
C GLY A 17 -29.36 -29.03 19.68
N ALA A 18 -30.50 -28.82 20.34
CA ALA A 18 -31.28 -27.58 20.28
C ALA A 18 -30.50 -26.38 20.82
N ILE A 19 -29.82 -26.52 21.98
CA ILE A 19 -28.98 -25.46 22.57
C ILE A 19 -27.83 -25.09 21.64
N HIS A 20 -27.25 -26.07 20.92
CA HIS A 20 -26.15 -25.79 19.99
C HIS A 20 -26.63 -25.05 18.73
N GLN A 21 -27.83 -25.35 18.23
CA GLN A 21 -28.44 -24.62 17.11
C GLN A 21 -28.81 -23.18 17.50
N GLU A 22 -29.37 -22.98 18.69
CA GLU A 22 -29.73 -21.64 19.19
C GLU A 22 -28.48 -20.77 19.39
N ARG A 23 -27.40 -21.32 19.96
CA ARG A 23 -26.11 -20.62 20.07
C ARG A 23 -25.49 -20.29 18.70
N ARG A 24 -25.69 -21.12 17.68
CA ARG A 24 -25.26 -20.83 16.30
C ARG A 24 -26.10 -19.71 15.66
N GLY A 25 -27.40 -19.69 15.91
CA GLY A 25 -28.30 -18.59 15.50
C GLY A 25 -27.88 -17.26 16.10
N LEU A 26 -27.70 -17.21 17.43
CA LEU A 26 -27.26 -16.02 18.15
C LEU A 26 -25.86 -15.53 17.73
N ALA A 27 -24.94 -16.45 17.41
CA ALA A 27 -23.61 -16.10 16.89
C ALA A 27 -23.66 -15.53 15.46
N MET A 28 -24.54 -16.05 14.59
CA MET A 28 -24.76 -15.49 13.25
C MET A 28 -25.40 -14.11 13.32
N GLU A 29 -26.37 -13.91 14.23
CA GLU A 29 -27.07 -12.65 14.40
C GLU A 29 -26.14 -11.58 15.00
N SER A 30 -25.33 -11.92 16.01
CA SER A 30 -24.25 -11.07 16.52
C SER A 30 -23.23 -10.68 15.44
N ASN A 31 -22.87 -11.59 14.53
CA ASN A 31 -21.99 -11.28 13.40
C ASN A 31 -22.66 -10.38 12.35
N ARG A 32 -23.97 -10.51 12.14
CA ARG A 32 -24.75 -9.64 11.25
C ARG A 32 -24.87 -8.22 11.82
N THR A 33 -25.12 -8.10 13.12
CA THR A 33 -25.16 -6.81 13.83
C THR A 33 -23.78 -6.15 13.88
N ARG A 34 -22.70 -6.92 14.09
CA ARG A 34 -21.32 -6.40 13.99
C ARG A 34 -20.94 -5.95 12.58
N ARG A 35 -21.37 -6.68 11.53
CA ARG A 35 -21.21 -6.24 10.13
C ARG A 35 -21.93 -4.93 9.86
N LEU A 36 -23.17 -4.77 10.37
CA LEU A 36 -23.94 -3.55 10.20
C LEU A 36 -23.25 -2.36 10.88
N VAL A 37 -22.82 -2.50 12.14
CA VAL A 37 -22.14 -1.43 12.90
C VAL A 37 -20.81 -1.01 12.27
N VAL A 38 -20.02 -1.95 11.75
CA VAL A 38 -18.75 -1.62 11.05
C VAL A 38 -19.04 -0.88 9.73
N VAL A 39 -20.08 -1.27 8.99
CA VAL A 39 -20.46 -0.57 7.75
C VAL A 39 -20.99 0.84 8.05
N THR A 40 -21.79 1.02 9.11
CA THR A 40 -22.34 2.35 9.47
C THR A 40 -21.26 3.30 9.99
N LEU A 41 -20.27 2.83 10.77
CA LEU A 41 -19.18 3.68 11.27
C LEU A 41 -18.22 4.12 10.15
N PHE A 42 -18.05 3.33 9.09
CA PHE A 42 -17.26 3.72 7.92
C PHE A 42 -18.01 4.64 6.94
N ALA A 43 -19.36 4.61 6.94
CA ALA A 43 -20.17 5.40 6.01
C ALA A 43 -20.34 6.89 6.40
N ILE A 44 -20.04 7.28 7.65
CA ILE A 44 -20.38 8.63 8.16
C ILE A 44 -19.33 9.72 7.83
N GLN A 45 -18.19 9.40 7.19
CA GLN A 45 -17.16 10.42 6.87
C GLN A 45 -16.99 10.76 5.37
N VAL A 46 -17.94 10.40 4.51
CA VAL A 46 -17.88 10.78 3.09
C VAL A 46 -19.06 11.70 2.73
N THR A 47 -18.95 12.98 3.10
CA THR A 47 -19.80 14.03 2.50
C THR A 47 -19.26 14.40 1.13
N PHE A 48 -19.91 13.91 0.07
CA PHE A 48 -19.73 14.38 -1.30
C PHE A 48 -20.42 15.75 -1.47
N ARG A 49 -19.67 16.79 -1.88
CA ARG A 49 -20.24 17.91 -2.65
C ARG A 49 -20.04 17.57 -4.12
N ALA A 50 -21.04 16.94 -4.73
CA ALA A 50 -21.16 16.86 -6.18
C ALA A 50 -21.84 18.14 -6.66
N GLY A 51 -21.11 18.95 -7.42
CA GLY A 51 -21.64 20.11 -8.13
C GLY A 51 -21.35 19.97 -9.62
N ALA A 52 -22.43 19.88 -10.38
CA ALA A 52 -22.63 20.29 -11.77
C ALA A 52 -21.77 19.66 -12.90
N ASP A 53 -22.45 18.80 -13.66
CA ASP A 53 -22.86 19.03 -15.05
C ASP A 53 -22.41 17.95 -16.05
N SER A 54 -23.39 17.11 -16.36
CA SER A 54 -23.42 16.16 -17.46
C SER A 54 -23.79 16.87 -18.75
N ASN A 55 -22.86 16.92 -19.70
CA ASN A 55 -23.14 16.85 -21.14
C ASN A 55 -21.91 16.24 -21.82
N GLY A 56 -21.93 14.91 -21.94
CA GLY A 56 -20.91 14.14 -22.63
C GLY A 56 -21.25 14.06 -24.11
N GLU A 57 -20.63 14.94 -24.90
CA GLU A 57 -20.53 14.77 -26.35
C GLU A 57 -19.10 14.36 -26.68
N SER A 58 -18.98 13.18 -27.30
CA SER A 58 -17.74 12.53 -27.67
C SER A 58 -17.04 13.31 -28.79
N SER A 59 -16.13 14.23 -28.44
CA SER A 59 -15.19 14.81 -29.39
C SER A 59 -13.89 14.01 -29.44
N LYS A 60 -13.76 13.17 -30.47
CA LYS A 60 -12.48 12.72 -31.00
C LYS A 60 -11.88 13.86 -31.80
N ASN A 61 -10.80 14.45 -31.26
CA ASN A 61 -9.71 15.19 -31.90
C ASN A 61 -9.34 16.41 -31.04
N GLY A 62 -8.15 16.35 -30.46
CA GLY A 62 -7.59 17.44 -29.67
C GLY A 62 -6.11 17.18 -29.41
N THR A 63 -5.29 17.48 -30.42
CA THR A 63 -3.89 17.86 -30.24
C THR A 63 -3.82 19.05 -29.29
N SER A 64 -3.67 18.77 -27.99
CA SER A 64 -3.28 19.74 -26.98
C SER A 64 -2.21 19.11 -26.12
N GLY A 65 -0.96 19.46 -26.40
CA GLY A 65 0.18 19.12 -25.58
C GLY A 65 0.10 19.87 -24.24
N THR A 66 -0.78 19.43 -23.35
CA THR A 66 -0.75 19.84 -21.95
C THR A 66 0.49 19.21 -21.32
N THR A 67 1.48 20.04 -21.00
CA THR A 67 2.68 19.62 -20.27
C THR A 67 2.23 19.15 -18.89
N TRP A 68 2.06 17.84 -18.70
CA TRP A 68 1.68 17.29 -17.41
C TRP A 68 2.72 17.70 -16.36
N THR A 69 2.28 18.40 -15.32
CA THR A 69 3.14 18.85 -14.23
C THR A 69 3.17 17.78 -13.14
N THR A 70 4.36 17.41 -12.71
CA THR A 70 4.52 16.42 -11.65
C THR A 70 4.05 17.00 -10.32
N PRO A 71 3.08 16.36 -9.62
CA PRO A 71 2.62 16.84 -8.33
C PRO A 71 3.75 16.77 -7.30
N SER A 72 3.78 17.77 -6.42
CA SER A 72 4.64 17.78 -5.25
C SER A 72 4.33 16.60 -4.33
N MET A 73 5.35 16.03 -3.70
CA MET A 73 5.21 14.91 -2.76
C MET A 73 6.14 15.02 -1.55
N SER A 74 5.69 14.42 -0.46
CA SER A 74 6.49 14.19 0.75
C SER A 74 7.06 12.78 0.72
N VAL A 75 8.31 12.60 1.17
CA VAL A 75 8.92 11.28 1.29
C VAL A 75 8.90 10.81 2.72
N VAL A 76 8.43 9.60 2.98
CA VAL A 76 8.45 8.95 4.30
C VAL A 76 9.44 7.80 4.28
N LEU A 77 10.54 7.97 5.00
CA LEU A 77 11.62 6.99 5.11
C LEU A 77 11.56 6.32 6.48
N LEU A 78 11.15 5.04 6.51
CA LEU A 78 11.29 4.21 7.70
C LEU A 78 12.68 3.58 7.71
N THR A 79 13.46 3.78 8.77
CA THR A 79 14.81 3.22 8.86
C THR A 79 15.17 2.74 10.25
N ILE A 80 16.02 1.71 10.31
CA ILE A 80 16.69 1.25 11.54
C ILE A 80 18.21 1.29 11.42
N TYR A 81 18.76 1.76 10.29
CA TYR A 81 20.18 1.66 9.95
C TYR A 81 20.79 3.02 9.57
N ASP A 82 22.07 3.17 9.84
CA ASP A 82 22.85 4.38 9.56
C ASP A 82 23.44 4.41 8.14
N ASN A 83 23.98 3.29 7.66
CA ASN A 83 24.92 3.25 6.54
C ASN A 83 24.35 3.70 5.19
N SER A 84 23.05 3.52 4.95
CA SER A 84 22.39 3.95 3.70
C SER A 84 21.62 5.26 3.85
N PHE A 85 21.48 5.77 5.08
CA PHE A 85 20.61 6.89 5.41
C PHE A 85 20.94 8.14 4.61
N ALA A 86 22.19 8.61 4.69
CA ALA A 86 22.61 9.84 4.03
C ALA A 86 22.48 9.76 2.49
N ARG A 87 22.72 8.58 1.91
CA ARG A 87 22.58 8.35 0.47
C ARG A 87 21.12 8.44 0.02
N ILE A 88 20.21 7.87 0.80
CA ILE A 88 18.77 7.87 0.50
C ILE A 88 18.19 9.28 0.64
N VAL A 89 18.50 9.96 1.76
CA VAL A 89 18.02 11.33 2.00
C VAL A 89 18.50 12.25 0.88
N ARG A 90 19.80 12.21 0.51
CA ARG A 90 20.33 13.03 -0.58
C ARG A 90 19.66 12.73 -1.93
N HIS A 91 19.44 11.45 -2.22
CA HIS A 91 18.81 11.02 -3.48
C HIS A 91 17.41 11.61 -3.64
N TYR A 92 16.57 11.52 -2.62
CA TYR A 92 15.20 12.04 -2.69
C TYR A 92 15.14 13.56 -2.51
N ALA A 93 16.02 14.16 -1.69
CA ALA A 93 16.07 15.61 -1.49
C ALA A 93 16.45 16.38 -2.76
N ALA A 94 17.19 15.74 -3.67
CA ALA A 94 17.59 16.31 -4.96
C ALA A 94 16.45 16.31 -5.99
N MET A 95 15.34 15.61 -5.76
CA MET A 95 14.24 15.56 -6.74
C MET A 95 13.40 16.85 -6.69
N PRO A 96 13.13 17.49 -7.83
CA PRO A 96 12.49 18.82 -7.87
C PRO A 96 11.04 18.83 -7.36
N PHE A 97 10.33 17.70 -7.43
CA PHE A 97 8.95 17.55 -6.93
C PHE A 97 8.86 17.02 -5.49
N VAL A 98 9.97 16.67 -4.85
CA VAL A 98 9.95 16.34 -3.41
C VAL A 98 10.04 17.66 -2.64
N THR A 99 9.15 17.93 -1.70
CA THR A 99 9.21 19.19 -0.92
C THR A 99 9.64 18.98 0.52
N ASP A 100 9.52 17.77 1.06
CA ASP A 100 9.97 17.42 2.40
C ASP A 100 10.27 15.93 2.51
N ILE A 101 11.14 15.60 3.47
CA ILE A 101 11.44 14.22 3.84
C ILE A 101 11.16 14.06 5.34
N LEU A 102 10.27 13.14 5.66
CA LEU A 102 10.03 12.66 7.01
C LEU A 102 10.75 11.34 7.23
N VAL A 103 11.71 11.35 8.14
CA VAL A 103 12.44 10.16 8.58
C VAL A 103 11.77 9.62 9.84
N VAL A 104 11.25 8.41 9.73
CA VAL A 104 10.73 7.64 10.87
C VAL A 104 11.86 6.76 11.39
N TRP A 105 12.48 7.18 12.48
CA TRP A 105 13.65 6.54 13.06
C TRP A 105 13.24 5.46 14.06
N ASN A 106 13.36 4.19 13.64
CA ASN A 106 12.93 3.01 14.40
C ASN A 106 14.07 2.34 15.19
N ASN A 107 15.29 2.87 15.16
CA ASN A 107 16.39 2.33 15.94
C ASN A 107 16.35 2.93 17.35
N LEU A 108 16.04 2.10 18.35
CA LEU A 108 15.97 2.53 19.76
C LEU A 108 17.33 2.57 20.43
N ASP A 109 18.31 1.84 19.89
CA ASP A 109 19.63 1.65 20.49
C ASP A 109 20.63 2.73 20.05
N LYS A 110 20.34 3.42 18.93
CA LYS A 110 21.21 4.42 18.33
C LYS A 110 20.39 5.60 17.82
N GLY A 111 20.89 6.82 18.02
CA GLY A 111 20.32 8.02 17.41
C GLY A 111 20.53 8.08 15.89
N PRO A 112 19.74 8.90 15.18
CA PRO A 112 19.92 9.12 13.75
C PRO A 112 21.31 9.70 13.47
N PRO A 113 22.00 9.24 12.41
CA PRO A 113 23.30 9.80 12.06
C PRO A 113 23.12 11.24 11.58
N PHE A 114 24.07 12.10 11.94
CA PHE A 114 24.12 13.44 11.40
C PHE A 114 24.35 13.37 9.89
N VAL A 115 23.49 14.02 9.11
CA VAL A 115 23.73 14.16 7.67
C VAL A 115 24.25 15.56 7.40
N ASN A 116 25.55 15.64 7.16
CA ASN A 116 26.18 16.88 6.76
C ASN A 116 25.66 17.34 5.38
N GLY A 117 25.32 18.62 5.28
CA GLY A 117 24.92 19.30 4.05
C GLY A 117 23.60 20.07 4.17
N SER A 118 23.48 21.15 3.40
CA SER A 118 22.21 21.84 3.19
C SER A 118 21.39 21.07 2.16
N PHE A 119 20.22 20.58 2.57
CA PHE A 119 19.26 19.99 1.65
C PHE A 119 18.39 21.08 1.02
N ARG A 120 17.97 20.87 -0.23
CA ARG A 120 16.97 21.73 -0.90
C ARG A 120 15.62 21.72 -0.17
N VAL A 121 15.35 20.65 0.58
CA VAL A 121 14.08 20.38 1.25
C VAL A 121 14.31 20.13 2.74
N PRO A 122 13.37 20.50 3.63
CA PRO A 122 13.43 20.11 5.02
C PRO A 122 13.48 18.58 5.19
N VAL A 123 14.36 18.13 6.08
CA VAL A 123 14.46 16.74 6.52
C VAL A 123 14.12 16.69 8.00
N THR A 124 12.94 16.18 8.33
CA THR A 124 12.47 16.06 9.71
C THR A 124 12.67 14.63 10.18
N VAL A 125 13.27 14.45 11.36
CA VAL A 125 13.47 13.12 11.96
C VAL A 125 12.57 12.97 13.17
N VAL A 126 11.77 11.91 13.19
CA VAL A 126 10.94 11.52 14.33
C VAL A 126 11.54 10.28 14.98
N LEU A 127 11.89 10.42 16.26
CA LEU A 127 12.37 9.32 17.09
C LEU A 127 11.19 8.52 17.60
N GLU A 128 11.11 7.25 17.22
CA GLU A 128 10.06 6.37 17.72
C GLU A 128 10.46 5.72 19.03
N THR A 129 9.47 5.48 19.89
CA THR A 129 9.68 4.80 21.18
C THR A 129 9.61 3.27 21.07
N LYS A 130 9.27 2.76 19.87
CA LYS A 130 9.10 1.34 19.61
C LYS A 130 9.50 1.00 18.18
N ASN A 131 10.31 -0.04 17.99
CA ASN A 131 10.64 -0.55 16.65
C ASN A 131 9.51 -1.40 16.08
N THR A 132 8.61 -0.78 15.32
CA THR A 132 7.48 -1.43 14.67
C THR A 132 7.24 -0.89 13.26
N LEU A 133 6.81 -1.75 12.33
CA LEU A 133 6.53 -1.34 10.95
C LEU A 133 5.31 -0.42 10.84
N ASN A 134 4.44 -0.40 11.85
CA ASN A 134 3.29 0.52 11.91
C ASN A 134 3.71 2.00 11.88
N ASN A 135 4.89 2.34 12.39
CA ASN A 135 5.33 3.75 12.53
C ASN A 135 5.41 4.49 11.19
N ARG A 136 5.59 3.78 10.07
CA ARG A 136 5.67 4.40 8.75
C ARG A 136 4.36 5.06 8.27
N TYR A 137 3.25 4.81 8.97
CA TYR A 137 1.95 5.40 8.68
C TYR A 137 1.51 6.43 9.75
N LYS A 138 2.28 6.61 10.82
CA LYS A 138 1.85 7.33 12.03
C LYS A 138 1.76 8.85 11.88
N HIS A 139 2.59 9.43 11.04
CA HIS A 139 2.88 10.87 11.03
C HIS A 139 2.40 11.59 9.76
N ALA A 140 1.23 11.21 9.26
CA ALA A 140 0.67 11.80 8.05
C ALA A 140 0.42 13.32 8.18
N ASN A 141 0.14 13.78 9.41
CA ASN A 141 -0.07 15.19 9.75
C ASN A 141 1.21 16.04 9.68
N MET A 142 2.40 15.43 9.58
CA MET A 142 3.67 16.14 9.45
C MET A 142 4.08 16.37 7.99
N LEU A 143 3.36 15.78 7.03
CA LEU A 143 3.67 15.87 5.61
C LEU A 143 3.20 17.21 5.05
N GLN A 144 4.01 17.85 4.21
CA GLN A 144 3.60 19.09 3.53
C GLN A 144 2.66 18.83 2.35
N ASN A 145 2.63 17.60 1.83
CA ASN A 145 1.78 17.23 0.70
C ASN A 145 0.87 16.06 1.06
N ASP A 146 -0.29 16.02 0.40
CA ASP A 146 -1.16 14.86 0.44
C ASP A 146 -0.56 13.65 -0.29
N LEU A 147 0.26 13.87 -1.32
CA LEU A 147 0.97 12.78 -2.01
C LEU A 147 2.19 12.35 -1.20
N ALA A 148 2.20 11.11 -0.72
CA ALA A 148 3.25 10.55 0.11
C ALA A 148 3.95 9.37 -0.59
N PHE A 149 5.27 9.44 -0.68
CA PHE A 149 6.12 8.34 -1.13
C PHE A 149 6.76 7.65 0.07
N LEU A 150 6.24 6.48 0.44
CA LEU A 150 6.73 5.65 1.53
C LEU A 150 7.78 4.67 0.99
N THR A 151 8.95 4.61 1.61
CA THR A 151 10.06 3.75 1.15
C THR A 151 10.83 3.11 2.30
N ASP A 152 11.39 1.93 2.03
CA ASP A 152 12.41 1.27 2.86
C ASP A 152 13.77 1.97 2.72
N ASP A 153 14.66 1.70 3.67
CA ASP A 153 16.02 2.23 3.76
C ASP A 153 17.07 1.46 2.94
N ASP A 154 16.64 0.67 1.96
CA ASP A 154 17.53 -0.06 1.06
C ASP A 154 17.12 -0.03 -0.42
N ILE A 155 16.22 0.90 -0.79
CA ILE A 155 15.79 1.08 -2.17
C ILE A 155 15.83 2.54 -2.61
N LEU A 156 16.39 2.78 -3.80
CA LEU A 156 16.31 4.05 -4.51
C LEU A 156 15.49 3.85 -5.79
N LEU A 157 14.36 4.55 -5.90
CA LEU A 157 13.64 4.69 -7.16
C LEU A 157 14.11 5.97 -7.85
N ASP A 158 14.33 5.91 -9.16
CA ASP A 158 14.78 7.07 -9.92
C ASP A 158 13.67 8.10 -10.13
N PHE A 159 14.08 9.34 -10.43
CA PHE A 159 13.18 10.48 -10.67
C PHE A 159 12.05 10.14 -11.66
N ARG A 160 12.37 9.48 -12.77
CA ARG A 160 11.40 9.19 -13.84
C ARG A 160 10.38 8.14 -13.41
N THR A 161 10.79 7.16 -12.61
CA THR A 161 9.87 6.19 -12.00
C THR A 161 8.81 6.87 -11.14
N LEU A 162 9.22 7.76 -10.22
CA LEU A 162 8.27 8.45 -9.33
C LEU A 162 7.41 9.46 -10.08
N GLN A 163 8.00 10.16 -11.05
CA GLN A 163 7.29 11.03 -11.97
C GLN A 163 6.17 10.27 -12.68
N TYR A 164 6.50 9.18 -13.37
CA TYR A 164 5.50 8.35 -14.07
C TYR A 164 4.44 7.79 -13.13
N ALA A 165 4.84 7.25 -11.97
CA ALA A 165 3.94 6.69 -10.98
C ALA A 165 2.90 7.71 -10.46
N SER A 166 3.30 8.97 -10.30
CA SER A 166 2.40 10.01 -9.77
C SER A 166 1.24 10.36 -10.71
N ARG A 167 1.34 10.07 -12.02
CA ARG A 167 0.24 10.26 -13.00
C ARG A 167 -1.00 9.47 -12.62
N PHE A 168 -0.82 8.24 -12.15
CA PHE A 168 -1.92 7.37 -11.77
C PHE A 168 -2.74 7.91 -10.59
N LEU A 169 -2.10 8.65 -9.68
CA LEU A 169 -2.75 9.27 -8.52
C LEU A 169 -3.38 10.62 -8.83
N ALA A 170 -3.07 11.20 -10.00
CA ALA A 170 -3.81 12.32 -10.54
C ALA A 170 -5.17 11.87 -11.11
N THR A 171 -5.23 10.69 -11.74
CA THR A 171 -6.46 10.14 -12.33
C THR A 171 -7.29 9.31 -11.35
N ASP A 172 -6.64 8.59 -10.44
CA ASP A 172 -7.28 7.80 -9.39
C ASP A 172 -6.66 8.15 -8.04
N PRO A 173 -7.19 9.17 -7.34
CA PRO A 173 -6.66 9.57 -6.04
C PRO A 173 -6.80 8.48 -4.97
N LEU A 174 -7.67 7.48 -5.14
CA LEU A 174 -7.87 6.39 -4.19
C LEU A 174 -6.89 5.24 -4.43
N ALA A 175 -6.11 5.28 -5.52
CA ALA A 175 -5.12 4.27 -5.79
C ALA A 175 -3.96 4.24 -4.79
N VAL A 176 -3.28 3.10 -4.79
CA VAL A 176 -1.91 2.98 -4.28
C VAL A 176 -1.06 2.41 -5.38
N VAL A 177 0.00 3.15 -5.72
CA VAL A 177 0.99 2.69 -6.69
C VAL A 177 2.09 1.99 -5.93
N GLY A 178 2.38 0.73 -6.30
CA GLY A 178 3.50 -0.02 -5.74
C GLY A 178 4.41 -0.57 -6.82
N PHE A 179 5.63 -0.90 -6.40
CA PHE A 179 6.74 -1.15 -7.34
C PHE A 179 7.27 -2.60 -7.31
N PHE A 180 6.83 -3.38 -6.34
CA PHE A 180 7.38 -4.72 -6.05
C PHE A 180 6.25 -5.73 -5.89
N PRO A 181 5.75 -6.33 -6.99
CA PRO A 181 4.54 -7.12 -7.00
C PRO A 181 4.77 -8.48 -6.34
N ARG A 182 3.72 -9.02 -5.73
CA ARG A 182 3.72 -10.33 -5.08
C ARG A 182 2.43 -11.07 -5.37
N GLN A 183 2.55 -12.39 -5.30
CA GLN A 183 1.45 -13.31 -5.47
C GLN A 183 1.04 -13.91 -4.14
N VAL A 184 -0.23 -14.26 -4.10
CA VAL A 184 -0.88 -15.00 -3.05
C VAL A 184 -1.62 -16.14 -3.74
N ALA A 185 -1.64 -17.32 -3.14
CA ALA A 185 -2.48 -18.43 -3.59
C ALA A 185 -3.17 -19.07 -2.40
N TYR A 186 -4.31 -19.68 -2.64
CA TYR A 186 -4.93 -20.58 -1.67
C TYR A 186 -4.36 -21.98 -1.90
N GLU A 187 -3.81 -22.58 -0.85
CA GLU A 187 -3.32 -23.96 -0.85
C GLU A 187 -4.09 -24.75 0.23
N GLU A 188 -3.83 -26.05 0.36
CA GLU A 188 -4.56 -26.97 1.25
C GLU A 188 -4.75 -26.44 2.69
N ASN A 189 -3.76 -25.70 3.20
CA ASN A 189 -3.73 -25.15 4.55
C ASN A 189 -3.82 -23.62 4.57
N GLY A 190 -4.66 -23.04 3.72
CA GLY A 190 -4.99 -21.61 3.69
C GLY A 190 -4.13 -20.78 2.73
N TRP A 191 -4.25 -19.46 2.86
CA TRP A 191 -3.59 -18.49 1.99
C TRP A 191 -2.07 -18.46 2.20
N LYS A 192 -1.31 -18.63 1.12
CA LYS A 192 0.15 -18.62 1.12
C LYS A 192 0.69 -17.40 0.40
N TYR A 193 1.65 -16.74 1.05
CA TYR A 193 2.38 -15.62 0.48
C TYR A 193 3.53 -16.12 -0.39
N GLY A 194 3.68 -15.58 -1.60
CA GLY A 194 4.76 -15.94 -2.51
C GLY A 194 4.64 -17.34 -3.08
N ALA A 195 3.41 -17.86 -3.19
CA ALA A 195 3.11 -19.10 -3.88
C ALA A 195 3.73 -19.11 -5.28
N ARG A 196 4.13 -20.30 -5.77
CA ARG A 196 4.77 -20.51 -7.08
C ARG A 196 3.78 -20.21 -8.20
N GLY A 197 3.55 -18.94 -8.48
CA GLY A 197 2.76 -18.48 -9.62
C GLY A 197 3.63 -17.80 -10.66
N ASN A 198 3.07 -17.59 -11.84
CA ASN A 198 3.71 -16.82 -12.88
C ASN A 198 3.57 -15.32 -12.55
N LEU A 199 4.52 -14.75 -11.79
CA LEU A 199 4.57 -13.29 -11.54
C LEU A 199 4.58 -12.47 -12.85
N LYS A 200 4.90 -13.08 -13.99
CA LYS A 200 4.79 -12.44 -15.31
C LYS A 200 3.33 -12.21 -15.73
N GLU A 201 2.36 -12.91 -15.15
CA GLU A 201 0.94 -12.79 -15.48
C GLU A 201 0.17 -12.07 -14.38
N VAL A 202 0.12 -12.61 -13.16
CA VAL A 202 -0.78 -12.13 -12.10
C VAL A 202 -0.02 -11.59 -10.88
N PHE A 203 -0.54 -10.56 -10.23
CA PHE A 203 -0.14 -10.16 -8.87
C PHE A 203 -1.38 -9.79 -8.04
N HIS A 204 -1.23 -9.73 -6.72
CA HIS A 204 -2.35 -9.48 -5.80
C HIS A 204 -2.06 -8.31 -4.86
N MET A 205 -0.78 -8.01 -4.66
CA MET A 205 -0.30 -6.96 -3.77
C MET A 205 1.09 -6.49 -4.20
N THR A 206 1.56 -5.41 -3.61
CA THR A 206 2.96 -4.94 -3.72
C THR A 206 3.58 -4.81 -2.33
N THR A 207 4.89 -5.06 -2.20
CA THR A 207 5.56 -5.02 -0.88
C THR A 207 5.77 -3.60 -0.38
N GLY A 208 5.81 -3.44 0.94
CA GLY A 208 6.10 -2.19 1.68
C GLY A 208 7.47 -1.55 1.43
N ARG A 209 8.27 -2.12 0.50
CA ARG A 209 9.52 -1.52 0.06
C ARG A 209 9.35 -0.13 -0.51
N ALA A 210 8.29 0.07 -1.29
CA ALA A 210 7.97 1.36 -1.87
C ALA A 210 6.49 1.43 -2.25
N HIS A 211 5.82 2.48 -1.79
CA HIS A 211 4.44 2.82 -2.15
C HIS A 211 4.31 4.33 -2.36
N LEU A 212 3.57 4.72 -3.40
CA LEU A 212 3.11 6.08 -3.59
C LEU A 212 1.59 6.09 -3.35
N LEU A 213 1.14 6.92 -2.41
CA LEU A 213 -0.25 6.94 -1.95
C LEU A 213 -0.65 8.31 -1.42
N ARG A 214 -1.94 8.53 -1.17
CA ARG A 214 -2.43 9.73 -0.48
C ARG A 214 -2.32 9.59 1.04
N ALA A 215 -2.02 10.68 1.75
CA ALA A 215 -1.82 10.72 3.20
C ALA A 215 -3.03 10.19 3.99
N ARG A 216 -4.24 10.31 3.43
CA ARG A 216 -5.44 9.67 3.99
C ARG A 216 -5.31 8.17 4.22
N TRP A 217 -4.54 7.44 3.40
CA TRP A 217 -4.33 6.00 3.59
C TRP A 217 -3.42 5.72 4.80
N MET A 218 -2.50 6.63 5.13
CA MET A 218 -1.73 6.55 6.36
C MET A 218 -2.64 6.73 7.59
N ASN A 219 -3.51 7.73 7.57
CA ASN A 219 -4.50 7.97 8.63
C ASN A 219 -5.51 6.82 8.78
N ALA A 220 -6.00 6.28 7.67
CA ALA A 220 -6.90 5.13 7.68
C ALA A 220 -6.19 3.88 8.25
N PHE A 221 -4.90 3.71 7.93
CA PHE A 221 -4.10 2.61 8.47
C PHE A 221 -3.94 2.71 9.99
N THR A 222 -3.61 3.89 10.51
CA THR A 222 -3.45 4.10 11.96
C THR A 222 -4.76 4.02 12.73
N SER A 223 -5.88 4.18 12.04
CA SER A 223 -7.25 4.04 12.59
C SER A 223 -7.77 2.60 12.57
N LEU A 224 -6.98 1.62 12.10
CA LEU A 224 -7.38 0.22 12.15
C LEU A 224 -7.57 -0.26 13.61
N PRO A 225 -8.45 -1.25 13.85
CA PRO A 225 -8.62 -1.86 15.15
C PRO A 225 -7.29 -2.27 15.79
N SER A 226 -7.13 -1.97 17.08
CA SER A 226 -5.87 -2.18 17.83
C SER A 226 -5.37 -3.62 17.73
N ASN A 227 -6.27 -4.61 17.71
CA ASN A 227 -5.91 -6.03 17.56
C ASN A 227 -5.25 -6.38 16.20
N LEU A 228 -5.44 -5.58 15.15
CA LEU A 228 -4.74 -5.72 13.86
C LEU A 228 -3.37 -5.06 13.91
N LEU A 229 -3.28 -3.84 14.45
CA LEU A 229 -2.02 -3.12 14.63
C LEU A 229 -1.06 -3.88 15.57
N ASP A 230 -1.58 -4.42 16.67
CA ASP A 230 -0.85 -5.27 17.61
C ASP A 230 -0.35 -6.56 16.95
N PHE A 231 -1.11 -7.11 16.00
CA PHE A 231 -0.68 -8.32 15.32
C PHE A 231 0.49 -8.06 14.38
N ILE A 232 0.52 -6.93 13.68
CA ILE A 232 1.69 -6.53 12.86
C ILE A 232 2.94 -6.45 13.74
N ASP A 233 2.80 -5.85 14.92
CA ASP A 233 3.89 -5.70 15.86
C ASP A 233 4.38 -7.03 16.45
N LYS A 234 3.45 -7.92 16.84
CA LYS A 234 3.77 -9.25 17.36
C LYS A 234 4.33 -10.17 16.27
N ASN A 235 3.80 -10.08 15.06
CA ASN A 235 4.20 -10.88 13.90
C ASN A 235 5.32 -10.21 13.06
N LYS A 236 6.17 -9.40 13.71
CA LYS A 236 7.25 -8.65 13.07
C LYS A 236 8.35 -9.54 12.45
N PRO A 237 9.14 -9.00 11.51
CA PRO A 237 9.01 -7.71 10.85
C PRO A 237 8.29 -7.87 9.49
N THR A 238 6.96 -7.84 9.50
CA THR A 238 6.16 -7.95 8.28
C THR A 238 4.70 -7.53 8.50
N CYS A 239 3.93 -7.44 7.41
CA CYS A 239 2.46 -7.48 7.32
C CYS A 239 1.75 -6.14 7.32
N GLU A 240 2.45 -5.06 7.59
CA GLU A 240 1.93 -3.71 7.41
C GLU A 240 1.49 -3.49 5.96
N ASP A 241 2.27 -3.96 5.00
CA ASP A 241 1.97 -3.82 3.57
C ASP A 241 0.78 -4.69 3.13
N ILE A 242 0.69 -5.93 3.61
CA ILE A 242 -0.48 -6.79 3.39
C ILE A 242 -1.74 -6.14 3.97
N THR A 243 -1.62 -5.60 5.18
CA THR A 243 -2.73 -4.94 5.89
C THR A 243 -3.18 -3.69 5.14
N LEU A 244 -2.25 -2.90 4.60
CA LEU A 244 -2.56 -1.74 3.76
C LEU A 244 -3.41 -2.16 2.55
N HIS A 245 -3.02 -3.21 1.82
CA HIS A 245 -3.81 -3.68 0.66
C HIS A 245 -5.18 -4.25 1.06
N PHE A 246 -5.31 -4.92 2.20
CA PHE A 246 -6.61 -5.34 2.72
C PHE A 246 -7.51 -4.15 3.08
N LEU A 247 -6.94 -3.14 3.75
CA LEU A 247 -7.65 -1.90 4.07
C LEU A 247 -8.19 -1.23 2.79
N ILE A 248 -7.33 -1.07 1.78
CA ILE A 248 -7.70 -0.44 0.51
C ILE A 248 -8.77 -1.26 -0.22
N ALA A 249 -8.60 -2.59 -0.30
CA ALA A 249 -9.56 -3.47 -0.97
C ALA A 249 -10.90 -3.61 -0.22
N ASN A 250 -10.92 -3.32 1.08
CA ASN A 250 -12.16 -3.25 1.84
C ASN A 250 -12.90 -1.92 1.62
N THR A 251 -12.16 -0.84 1.47
CA THR A 251 -12.71 0.50 1.26
C THR A 251 -13.04 0.78 -0.22
N THR A 252 -12.36 0.10 -1.14
CA THR A 252 -12.46 0.31 -2.59
C THR A 252 -12.56 -1.04 -3.30
N SER A 253 -13.26 -1.11 -4.44
CA SER A 253 -13.42 -2.37 -5.18
C SER A 253 -12.15 -2.91 -5.86
N SER A 254 -11.02 -2.19 -5.78
CA SER A 254 -9.61 -2.59 -6.02
C SER A 254 -8.86 -1.43 -6.70
N THR A 255 -7.98 -0.76 -5.98
CA THR A 255 -7.22 0.42 -6.48
C THR A 255 -5.69 0.23 -6.40
N LEU A 256 -5.20 -1.01 -6.49
CA LEU A 256 -3.77 -1.28 -6.55
C LEU A 256 -3.23 -1.14 -7.98
N ILE A 257 -2.23 -0.28 -8.17
CA ILE A 257 -1.52 -0.10 -9.43
C ILE A 257 -0.08 -0.58 -9.28
N PHE A 258 0.36 -1.43 -10.21
CA PHE A 258 1.76 -1.85 -10.28
C PHE A 258 2.50 -1.11 -11.39
N VAL A 259 3.57 -0.40 -11.00
CA VAL A 259 4.52 0.22 -11.91
C VAL A 259 5.87 -0.49 -11.77
N LYS A 260 6.38 -1.06 -12.86
CA LYS A 260 7.76 -1.57 -12.92
C LYS A 260 8.72 -0.36 -13.01
N PRO A 261 9.62 -0.18 -12.03
CA PRO A 261 10.59 0.92 -12.06
C PRO A 261 11.51 0.87 -13.27
N CYS A 262 11.96 2.04 -13.72
CA CYS A 262 12.94 2.19 -14.80
C CYS A 262 14.29 1.57 -14.42
N SER A 263 14.89 2.03 -13.30
CA SER A 263 16.18 1.50 -12.83
C SER A 263 16.26 1.57 -11.29
N PRO A 264 15.66 0.60 -10.59
CA PRO A 264 15.66 0.59 -9.12
C PRO A 264 17.03 0.15 -8.59
N VAL A 265 17.59 0.90 -7.65
CA VAL A 265 18.86 0.54 -7.00
C VAL A 265 18.60 -0.03 -5.61
N VAL A 266 18.95 -1.31 -5.41
CA VAL A 266 18.87 -1.97 -4.10
C VAL A 266 20.22 -1.83 -3.39
N LEU A 267 20.25 -1.07 -2.30
CA LEU A 267 21.49 -0.74 -1.56
C LEU A 267 21.99 -1.91 -0.71
N ARG A 268 21.09 -2.81 -0.31
CA ARG A 268 21.42 -3.94 0.57
C ARG A 268 21.07 -5.28 -0.06
N ARG A 269 22.08 -6.15 -0.21
CA ARG A 269 21.94 -7.48 -0.84
C ARG A 269 21.04 -8.48 -0.09
N ARG A 270 20.96 -8.37 1.25
CA ARG A 270 20.14 -9.25 2.10
C ARG A 270 19.07 -8.46 2.83
N GLY A 271 17.86 -8.42 2.26
CA GLY A 271 16.65 -7.87 2.88
C GLY A 271 16.09 -8.73 4.04
N MET A 272 15.06 -8.23 4.73
CA MET A 272 14.42 -8.94 5.85
C MET A 272 13.94 -10.35 5.50
N SER A 273 13.47 -10.57 4.27
CA SER A 273 13.02 -11.88 3.77
C SER A 273 14.11 -12.95 3.77
N LYS A 274 15.38 -12.56 3.65
CA LYS A 274 16.54 -13.47 3.70
C LYS A 274 17.13 -13.59 5.11
N ARG A 275 16.89 -12.61 5.98
CA ARG A 275 17.48 -12.54 7.34
C ARG A 275 16.59 -13.13 8.42
N THR A 276 15.27 -13.20 8.17
CA THR A 276 14.29 -13.60 9.18
C THR A 276 13.85 -15.04 8.92
N ARG A 277 14.09 -15.92 9.89
CA ARG A 277 13.56 -17.28 9.87
C ARG A 277 12.03 -17.23 9.80
N HIS A 278 11.43 -18.08 8.95
CA HIS A 278 9.98 -18.16 8.78
C HIS A 278 9.31 -16.89 8.23
N TRP A 279 10.03 -15.97 7.58
CA TRP A 279 9.43 -14.73 7.04
C TRP A 279 8.20 -14.98 6.14
N TRP A 280 8.29 -15.96 5.24
CA TRP A 280 7.19 -16.36 4.34
C TRP A 280 5.98 -16.94 5.10
N VAL A 281 6.25 -17.70 6.18
CA VAL A 281 5.22 -18.27 7.06
C VAL A 281 4.51 -17.14 7.82
N ARG A 282 5.26 -16.18 8.38
CA ARG A 282 4.70 -15.01 9.05
C ARG A 282 3.79 -14.21 8.12
N ARG A 283 4.18 -14.03 6.85
CA ARG A 283 3.34 -13.35 5.84
C ARG A 283 2.09 -14.12 5.48
N SER A 284 2.19 -15.44 5.36
CA SER A 284 1.04 -16.30 5.17
C SER A 284 0.09 -16.23 6.37
N ALA A 285 0.61 -16.18 7.60
CA ALA A 285 -0.21 -15.99 8.79
C ALA A 285 -1.00 -14.67 8.77
N CYS A 286 -0.41 -13.60 8.23
CA CYS A 286 -1.12 -12.33 8.04
C CYS A 286 -2.24 -12.40 7.03
N LEU A 287 -2.00 -13.03 5.87
CA LEU A 287 -3.06 -13.23 4.88
C LEU A 287 -4.25 -13.96 5.48
N ASN A 288 -4.01 -15.03 6.23
CA ASN A 288 -5.08 -15.80 6.87
C ASN A 288 -5.78 -15.01 7.98
N ARG A 289 -5.03 -14.32 8.86
CA ARG A 289 -5.64 -13.50 9.90
C ARG A 289 -6.50 -12.37 9.33
N LEU A 290 -5.99 -11.66 8.33
CA LEU A 290 -6.72 -10.57 7.67
C LEU A 290 -7.94 -11.12 6.93
N SER A 291 -7.81 -12.24 6.22
CA SER A 291 -8.95 -12.91 5.58
C SER A 291 -10.06 -13.24 6.59
N THR A 292 -9.71 -13.76 7.78
CA THR A 292 -10.68 -13.97 8.85
C THR A 292 -11.27 -12.65 9.36
N ALA A 293 -10.43 -11.64 9.63
CA ALA A 293 -10.87 -10.36 10.20
C ALA A 293 -11.80 -9.57 9.27
N PHE A 294 -11.55 -9.62 7.96
CA PHE A 294 -12.33 -8.93 6.93
C PHE A 294 -13.44 -9.82 6.31
N GLY A 295 -13.61 -11.06 6.80
CA GLY A 295 -14.67 -11.97 6.35
C GLY A 295 -14.44 -12.61 4.98
N GLY A 296 -13.21 -12.59 4.46
CA GLY A 296 -12.81 -13.25 3.23
C GLY A 296 -11.50 -12.68 2.66
N MET A 297 -10.99 -13.31 1.60
CA MET A 297 -9.83 -12.79 0.86
C MET A 297 -10.25 -11.62 -0.03
N LEU A 298 -9.74 -10.43 0.29
CA LEU A 298 -10.04 -9.21 -0.46
C LEU A 298 -9.06 -8.94 -1.59
N LEU A 299 -7.85 -9.52 -1.54
CA LEU A 299 -6.84 -9.30 -2.58
C LEU A 299 -7.23 -10.05 -3.87
N ARG A 300 -7.41 -9.30 -4.96
CA ARG A 300 -7.83 -9.83 -6.26
C ARG A 300 -6.66 -9.98 -7.23
N ASN A 301 -6.87 -10.84 -8.24
CA ASN A 301 -5.94 -10.99 -9.35
C ASN A 301 -5.84 -9.66 -10.11
N ASN A 302 -4.61 -9.20 -10.32
CA ASN A 302 -4.30 -8.07 -11.18
C ASN A 302 -3.34 -8.53 -12.28
N THR A 303 -3.71 -8.25 -13.53
CA THR A 303 -2.91 -8.57 -14.72
C THR A 303 -2.34 -7.33 -15.39
N LYS A 304 -2.92 -6.15 -15.14
CA LYS A 304 -2.48 -4.88 -15.72
C LYS A 304 -1.18 -4.41 -15.06
N LYS A 305 -0.14 -4.21 -15.88
CA LYS A 305 1.20 -3.79 -15.44
C LYS A 305 1.63 -2.61 -16.27
N TYR A 306 2.20 -1.61 -15.60
CA TYR A 306 2.72 -0.44 -16.26
C TYR A 306 4.25 -0.44 -16.15
N PHE A 307 4.93 -0.05 -17.22
CA PHE A 307 6.38 -0.09 -17.29
C PHE A 307 6.88 1.34 -17.47
N CYS A 308 7.75 1.77 -16.57
CA CYS A 308 8.37 3.10 -16.68
C CYS A 308 9.17 3.26 -17.98
N ALA A 309 9.73 2.17 -18.53
CA ALA A 309 10.45 2.19 -19.80
C ALA A 309 9.56 2.63 -20.98
N ASP A 310 8.33 2.10 -21.08
CA ASP A 310 7.38 2.43 -22.14
C ASP A 310 7.06 3.94 -22.14
N TYR A 311 6.96 4.53 -20.94
CA TYR A 311 6.78 5.97 -20.78
C TYR A 311 7.97 6.80 -21.30
N LEU A 312 9.20 6.32 -21.10
CA LEU A 312 10.39 7.01 -21.61
C LEU A 312 10.43 6.97 -23.14
N GLU A 313 10.10 5.82 -23.73
CA GLU A 313 10.04 5.68 -25.18
C GLU A 313 9.01 6.63 -25.80
N GLU A 314 7.84 6.77 -25.18
CA GLU A 314 6.81 7.72 -25.58
C GLU A 314 7.32 9.17 -25.52
N GLU A 315 7.91 9.59 -24.39
CA GLU A 315 8.48 10.93 -24.26
C GLU A 315 9.57 11.23 -25.29
N HIS A 316 10.44 10.25 -25.56
CA HIS A 316 11.49 10.39 -26.57
C HIS A 316 10.89 10.58 -27.97
N ARG A 317 9.86 9.80 -28.31
CA ARG A 317 9.16 9.89 -29.60
C ARG A 317 8.45 11.24 -29.77
N THR A 318 7.76 11.73 -28.74
CA THR A 318 7.10 13.04 -28.76
C THR A 318 8.10 14.19 -28.89
N LYS A 319 9.25 14.12 -28.21
CA LYS A 319 10.31 15.13 -28.33
C LYS A 319 10.92 15.16 -29.72
N GLN A 320 11.20 14.00 -30.32
CA GLN A 320 11.71 13.90 -31.69
C GLN A 320 10.74 14.53 -32.70
N ASN A 321 9.44 14.23 -32.59
CA ASN A 321 8.44 14.79 -33.49
C ASN A 321 8.32 16.32 -33.36
N ARG A 322 8.39 16.88 -32.14
CA ARG A 322 8.40 18.34 -31.92
C ARG A 322 9.65 19.02 -32.51
N THR A 323 10.80 18.37 -32.46
CA THR A 323 12.03 18.91 -33.08
C THR A 323 11.93 18.92 -34.61
N LEU A 324 11.26 17.93 -35.20
CA LEU A 324 11.02 17.86 -36.65
C LEU A 324 9.98 18.87 -37.15
N GLU A 325 9.03 19.25 -36.29
CA GLU A 325 7.98 20.25 -36.60
C GLU A 325 8.39 21.71 -36.30
N SER A 326 9.61 21.94 -35.79
CA SER A 326 10.09 23.30 -35.51
C SER A 326 10.50 23.99 -36.83
N PRO A 327 9.91 25.14 -37.21
CA PRO A 327 10.24 25.80 -38.47
C PRO A 327 11.69 26.26 -38.46
N VAL A 328 12.45 25.83 -39.47
CA VAL A 328 13.76 26.38 -39.78
C VAL A 328 13.55 27.85 -40.14
N LEU A 329 13.98 28.76 -39.26
CA LEU A 329 14.06 30.19 -39.59
C LEU A 329 14.96 30.31 -40.81
N ALA A 330 14.38 30.65 -41.96
CA ALA A 330 15.13 30.95 -43.17
C ALA A 330 16.10 32.11 -42.86
N PRO A 331 17.38 32.03 -43.28
CA PRO A 331 18.30 33.13 -43.11
C PRO A 331 17.77 34.33 -43.88
N GLY A 332 17.61 35.47 -43.18
CA GLY A 332 17.12 36.72 -43.77
C GLY A 332 18.06 37.25 -44.84
N ASN A 333 17.46 37.70 -45.95
CA ASN A 333 18.10 38.41 -47.06
C ASN A 333 18.66 39.77 -46.66
#